data_AF-A0A8T9Q437-F1
#
_entry.id   AF-A0A8T9Q437-F1
#
_cell.length_a   1.000
_cell.length_b   1.000
_cell.length_c   1.000
_cell.angle_alpha   90.00
_cell.angle_beta   90.00
_cell.angle_gamma   90.00
#
_symmetry.space_group_name_H-M   'P 1'
#
loop_
_entity.id
_entity.type
_entity.pdbx_description
1 polymer ?
#
loop_
_entity_poly.entity_id
_entity_poly.type
_entity_poly.pdbx_seq_one_letter_code
_entity_poly.pdbx_strand_id
1 'polypeptide(L)'
;MRRNRLLLGILVLPVVLVLAASALRVYPFHERFLLFLAPLLMLLAGFGIETLARQWARRPVWLYGLLVLFLAPAVVGVGRQLAAPGQFMNTEFNREVLLHLNDRYRAGDAVYVFWNMNQAYDYYSLAYPLRYRAIAGSYVKNTSASPADYLQNLQLDFRQFAGKKRLWFVYDKTNGDAIGDYVGQPAWYHQPGFNAPEYLEQHFATLGRKVYHHQRFPYTVVLYELTPTPRLKLMLLPPLTTARKPSALAAH
;
A
#
# COMPACT_ATOMS: atom_id res chain seq x y z
N MET A 1 28.77 17.38 36.99
CA MET A 1 28.62 15.97 36.57
C MET A 1 27.17 15.46 36.51
N ARG A 2 26.26 15.77 37.45
CA ARG A 2 24.84 15.30 37.41
C ARG A 2 24.05 15.77 36.18
N ARG A 3 24.29 16.99 35.68
CA ARG A 3 23.61 17.57 34.51
C ARG A 3 23.88 16.82 33.19
N ASN A 4 25.09 16.29 32.99
CA ASN A 4 25.43 15.48 31.82
C ASN A 4 24.78 14.08 31.84
N ARG A 5 24.59 13.48 33.01
CA ARG A 5 23.90 12.18 33.15
C ARG A 5 22.40 12.30 32.86
N LEU A 6 21.78 13.41 33.25
CA LEU A 6 20.39 13.72 32.95
C LEU A 6 20.17 13.97 31.45
N LEU A 7 21.05 14.76 30.82
CA LEU A 7 21.02 14.99 29.37
C LEU A 7 21.21 13.69 28.58
N LEU A 8 22.14 12.83 29.00
CA LEU A 8 22.37 11.54 28.37
C LEU A 8 21.17 10.60 28.56
N GLY A 9 20.54 10.62 29.75
CA GLY A 9 19.28 9.91 29.99
C GLY A 9 18.14 10.39 29.07
N ILE A 10 17.96 11.70 28.91
CA ILE A 10 16.96 12.29 28.01
C ILE A 10 17.23 11.92 26.53
N LEU A 11 18.50 11.77 26.14
CA LEU A 11 18.89 11.41 24.79
C LEU A 11 18.71 9.91 24.50
N VAL A 12 19.00 9.05 25.48
CA VAL A 12 18.97 7.58 25.33
C VAL A 12 17.58 7.00 25.59
N LEU A 13 16.78 7.62 26.46
CA LEU A 13 15.44 7.14 26.81
C LEU A 13 14.51 6.98 25.60
N PRO A 14 14.42 7.93 24.63
CA PRO A 14 13.60 7.76 23.43
C PRO A 14 14.07 6.56 22.59
N VAL A 15 15.37 6.33 22.49
CA VAL A 15 15.93 5.19 21.75
C VAL A 15 15.50 3.88 22.39
N VAL A 16 15.67 3.77 23.71
CA VAL A 16 15.32 2.57 24.46
C VAL A 16 13.82 2.31 24.42
N LEU A 17 12.99 3.35 24.59
CA LEU A 17 11.53 3.21 24.54
C LEU A 17 11.06 2.75 23.16
N VAL A 18 11.65 3.24 22.08
CA VAL A 18 11.23 2.78 20.75
C VAL A 18 11.80 1.42 20.38
N LEU A 19 13.02 1.08 20.81
CA LEU A 19 13.53 -0.30 20.67
C LEU A 19 12.69 -1.30 21.48
N ALA A 20 12.21 -0.91 22.66
CA ALA A 20 11.28 -1.72 23.45
C ALA A 20 9.92 -1.86 22.75
N ALA A 21 9.36 -0.77 22.22
CA ALA A 21 8.12 -0.80 21.44
C ALA A 21 8.24 -1.65 20.16
N SER A 22 9.42 -1.61 19.52
CA SER A 22 9.78 -2.49 18.39
C SER A 22 9.77 -3.96 18.77
N ALA A 23 10.45 -4.30 19.87
CA ALA A 23 10.59 -5.67 20.34
C ALA A 23 9.23 -6.28 20.69
N LEU A 24 8.31 -5.45 21.20
CA LEU A 24 6.94 -5.85 21.52
C LEU A 24 6.04 -6.04 20.30
N ARG A 25 6.52 -5.78 19.07
CA ARG A 25 5.75 -5.89 17.81
C ARG A 25 4.45 -5.08 17.78
N VAL A 26 4.29 -4.10 18.68
CA VAL A 26 3.11 -3.23 18.75
C VAL A 26 3.12 -2.18 17.62
N TYR A 27 4.23 -2.05 16.89
CA TYR A 27 4.37 -1.11 15.77
C TYR A 27 4.96 -1.79 14.52
N PRO A 28 4.32 -1.70 13.33
CA PRO A 28 4.84 -2.26 12.10
C PRO A 28 6.14 -1.54 11.71
N PHE A 29 7.25 -2.27 11.77
CA PHE A 29 8.56 -1.70 12.06
C PHE A 29 9.45 -1.51 10.82
N HIS A 30 8.95 -1.02 9.68
CA HIS A 30 9.75 -1.04 8.45
C HIS A 30 9.90 0.38 7.84
N GLU A 31 11.16 0.80 7.74
CA GLU A 31 11.68 2.04 7.10
C GLU A 31 11.40 3.38 7.77
N ARG A 32 10.16 3.68 8.18
CA ARG A 32 9.81 5.00 8.71
C ARG A 32 10.45 5.32 10.06
N PHE A 33 10.83 4.31 10.83
CA PHE A 33 11.42 4.50 12.16
C PHE A 33 12.83 5.12 12.12
N LEU A 34 13.65 4.74 11.13
CA LEU A 34 14.99 5.32 10.97
C LEU A 34 14.92 6.83 10.72
N LEU A 35 13.86 7.32 10.06
CA LEU A 35 13.64 8.74 9.84
C LEU A 35 13.35 9.49 11.15
N PHE A 36 12.63 8.88 12.09
CA PHE A 36 12.41 9.46 13.43
C PHE A 36 13.68 9.46 14.28
N LEU A 37 14.56 8.49 14.10
CA LEU A 37 15.83 8.41 14.81
C LEU A 37 16.92 9.29 14.20
N ALA A 38 16.75 9.70 12.92
CA ALA A 38 17.76 10.46 12.19
C ALA A 38 18.19 11.76 12.88
N PRO A 39 17.30 12.64 13.39
CA PRO A 39 17.72 13.86 14.08
C PRO A 39 18.58 13.58 15.31
N LEU A 40 18.25 12.52 16.06
CA LEU A 40 18.97 12.12 17.25
C LEU A 40 20.36 11.59 16.91
N LEU A 41 20.46 10.74 15.89
CA LEU A 41 21.74 10.20 15.41
C LEU A 41 22.62 11.32 14.85
N MET A 42 22.05 12.31 14.16
CA MET A 42 22.77 13.49 13.68
C MET A 42 23.34 14.31 14.84
N LEU A 43 22.57 14.54 15.91
CA LEU A 43 23.06 15.23 17.10
C LEU A 43 24.17 14.43 17.79
N LEU A 44 24.00 13.12 17.97
CA LEU A 44 25.01 12.26 18.58
C LEU A 44 26.31 12.24 17.77
N ALA A 45 26.20 12.16 16.43
CA ALA A 45 27.34 12.24 15.52
C ALA A 45 28.03 13.62 15.62
N GLY A 46 27.26 14.71 15.65
CA GLY A 46 27.79 16.06 15.83
C GLY A 46 28.58 16.24 17.13
N PHE A 47 28.01 15.79 18.27
CA PHE A 47 28.70 15.80 19.56
C PHE A 47 29.97 14.92 19.57
N GLY A 48 29.92 13.77 18.90
CA GLY A 48 31.08 12.88 18.75
C GLY A 48 32.20 13.56 17.95
N ILE A 49 31.87 14.17 16.81
CA ILE A 49 32.80 14.92 15.98
C ILE A 49 33.39 16.09 16.77
N GLU A 50 32.57 16.87 17.48
CA GLU A 50 33.04 18.01 18.29
C GLU A 50 34.02 17.58 19.39
N THR A 51 33.71 16.48 20.09
CA THR A 51 34.57 15.97 21.17
C THR A 51 35.91 15.50 20.65
N LEU A 52 35.91 14.76 19.52
CA LEU A 52 37.15 14.33 18.84
C LEU A 52 37.94 15.53 18.29
N ALA A 53 37.26 16.54 17.76
CA ALA A 53 37.87 17.77 17.27
C ALA A 53 38.66 18.50 18.36
N ARG A 54 38.09 18.59 19.57
CA ARG A 54 38.73 19.23 20.73
C ARG A 54 39.96 18.44 21.21
N GLN A 55 39.91 17.10 21.17
CA GLN A 55 41.04 16.24 21.57
C GLN A 55 42.20 16.26 20.56
N TRP A 56 41.90 16.41 19.27
CA TRP A 56 42.89 16.40 18.19
C TRP A 56 43.08 17.76 17.50
N ALA A 57 42.77 18.86 18.20
CA ALA A 57 42.76 20.23 17.70
C ALA A 57 44.05 20.69 17.00
N ARG A 58 45.19 20.02 17.24
CA ARG A 58 46.49 20.32 16.62
C ARG A 58 46.69 19.72 15.22
N ARG A 59 45.76 18.90 14.71
CA ARG A 59 45.87 18.29 13.36
C ARG A 59 44.55 18.41 12.58
N PRO A 60 44.28 19.56 11.94
CA PRO A 60 43.00 19.82 11.27
C PRO A 60 42.69 18.86 10.12
N VAL A 61 43.71 18.22 9.52
CA VAL A 61 43.56 17.21 8.46
C VAL A 61 42.63 16.04 8.85
N TRP A 62 42.65 15.62 10.12
CA TRP A 62 41.83 14.48 10.58
C TRP A 62 40.34 14.84 10.66
N LEU A 63 40.03 16.12 10.92
CA LEU A 63 38.66 16.62 10.96
C LEU A 63 38.03 16.63 9.57
N TYR A 64 38.76 17.06 8.54
CA TYR A 64 38.30 16.99 7.17
C TYR A 64 38.07 15.54 6.73
N GLY A 65 38.97 14.62 7.10
CA GLY A 65 38.80 13.19 6.82
C GLY A 65 37.53 12.60 7.46
N LEU A 66 37.25 12.93 8.73
CA LEU A 66 36.06 12.46 9.44
C LEU A 66 34.76 13.04 8.83
N LEU A 67 34.79 14.32 8.44
CA LEU A 67 33.64 15.01 7.86
C LEU A 67 33.35 14.49 6.45
N VAL A 68 34.39 14.23 5.65
CA VAL A 68 34.27 13.54 4.35
C VAL A 68 33.73 12.13 4.53
N LEU A 69 34.22 11.37 5.50
CA LEU A 69 33.72 10.02 5.79
C LEU A 69 32.24 10.02 6.20
N PHE A 70 31.82 11.00 7.01
CA PHE A 70 30.43 11.15 7.45
C PHE A 70 29.48 11.54 6.31
N LEU A 71 29.92 12.44 5.42
CA LEU A 71 29.12 12.90 4.28
C LEU A 71 29.20 12.00 3.06
N ALA A 72 30.25 11.18 2.93
CA ALA A 72 30.48 10.33 1.75
C ALA A 72 29.26 9.45 1.38
N PRO A 73 28.57 8.77 2.31
CA PRO A 73 27.38 7.99 1.96
C PRO A 73 26.27 8.83 1.35
N ALA A 74 26.04 10.04 1.87
CA ALA A 74 25.02 10.96 1.34
C ALA A 74 25.41 11.48 -0.06
N VAL A 75 26.66 11.89 -0.23
CA VAL A 75 27.18 12.37 -1.53
C VAL A 75 27.16 11.27 -2.59
N VAL A 76 27.59 10.05 -2.24
CA VAL A 76 27.53 8.88 -3.12
C VAL A 76 26.08 8.52 -3.46
N GLY A 77 25.17 8.61 -2.48
CA GLY A 77 23.74 8.40 -2.70
C GLY A 77 23.15 9.36 -3.72
N VAL A 78 23.40 10.67 -3.54
CA VAL A 78 22.95 11.72 -4.47
C VAL A 78 23.61 11.56 -5.85
N GLY A 79 24.91 11.29 -5.90
CA GLY A 79 25.63 11.08 -7.16
C GLY A 79 25.07 9.91 -7.97
N ARG A 80 24.78 8.78 -7.31
CA ARG A 80 24.10 7.63 -7.95
C ARG A 80 22.71 8.01 -8.45
N GLN A 81 21.96 8.80 -7.69
CA GLN A 81 20.63 9.26 -8.08
C GLN A 81 20.65 10.15 -9.33
N LEU A 82 21.61 11.08 -9.40
CA LEU A 82 21.77 11.95 -10.57
C LEU A 82 22.28 11.20 -11.79
N ALA A 83 23.15 10.18 -11.60
CA ALA A 83 23.69 9.37 -12.69
C ALA A 83 22.68 8.39 -13.29
N ALA A 84 21.70 7.93 -12.49
CA ALA A 84 20.68 6.99 -12.92
C ALA A 84 19.27 7.38 -12.42
N PRO A 85 18.69 8.49 -12.92
CA PRO A 85 17.40 9.00 -12.43
C PRO A 85 16.25 7.99 -12.62
N GLY A 86 16.33 7.11 -13.62
CA GLY A 86 15.33 6.05 -13.87
C GLY A 86 15.47 4.80 -13.00
N GLN A 87 16.52 4.68 -12.17
CA GLN A 87 16.71 3.55 -11.24
C GLN A 87 16.09 3.81 -9.86
N PHE A 88 15.55 4.99 -9.61
CA PHE A 88 14.84 5.24 -8.36
C PHE A 88 13.45 4.60 -8.40
N MET A 89 13.10 3.96 -7.29
CA MET A 89 11.88 3.17 -7.02
C MET A 89 10.54 3.92 -7.17
N ASN A 90 10.55 5.16 -7.68
CA ASN A 90 9.41 6.09 -7.68
C ASN A 90 9.06 6.60 -9.08
N THR A 91 9.37 5.86 -10.16
CA THR A 91 8.75 6.17 -11.44
C THR A 91 7.29 5.70 -11.38
N GLU A 92 6.42 6.63 -11.02
CA GLU A 92 5.02 6.37 -10.78
C GLU A 92 4.22 6.44 -12.08
N PHE A 93 4.00 5.29 -12.72
CA PHE A 93 3.26 5.19 -13.98
C PHE A 93 1.74 5.23 -13.84
N ASN A 94 1.22 5.61 -12.66
CA ASN A 94 -0.21 5.71 -12.38
C ASN A 94 -0.94 6.59 -13.42
N ARG A 95 -0.34 7.74 -13.74
CA ARG A 95 -0.88 8.69 -14.70
C ARG A 95 -1.02 8.06 -16.08
N GLU A 96 0.06 7.49 -16.59
CA GLU A 96 0.16 6.93 -17.93
C GLU A 96 -0.88 5.83 -18.12
N VAL A 97 -1.07 5.00 -17.09
CA VAL A 97 -1.99 3.87 -17.14
C VAL A 97 -3.45 4.32 -17.14
N LEU A 98 -3.81 5.32 -16.32
CA LEU A 98 -5.15 5.89 -16.30
C LEU A 98 -5.48 6.66 -17.59
N LEU A 99 -4.52 7.42 -18.14
CA LEU A 99 -4.69 8.10 -19.42
C LEU A 99 -4.76 7.11 -20.59
N HIS A 100 -3.96 6.04 -20.55
CA HIS A 100 -4.00 4.99 -21.57
C HIS A 100 -5.36 4.27 -21.62
N LEU A 101 -6.00 4.08 -20.46
CA LEU A 101 -7.38 3.63 -20.37
C LEU A 101 -8.34 4.69 -20.91
N ASN A 102 -8.20 5.94 -20.49
CA ASN A 102 -9.05 7.06 -20.91
C ASN A 102 -9.18 7.19 -22.44
N ASP A 103 -8.07 7.01 -23.16
CA ASP A 103 -8.02 7.07 -24.61
C ASP A 103 -8.82 5.95 -25.28
N ARG A 104 -8.96 4.80 -24.61
CA ARG A 104 -9.65 3.59 -25.12
C ARG A 104 -11.05 3.39 -24.55
N TYR A 105 -11.42 4.20 -23.56
CA TYR A 105 -12.74 4.19 -22.95
C TYR A 105 -13.81 4.46 -24.00
N ARG A 106 -14.91 3.70 -23.95
CA ARG A 106 -16.13 4.01 -24.70
C ARG A 106 -17.29 4.18 -23.73
N ALA A 107 -18.22 5.05 -24.09
CA ALA A 107 -19.42 5.27 -23.30
C ALA A 107 -20.15 3.94 -23.07
N GLY A 108 -20.43 3.63 -21.80
CA GLY A 108 -21.07 2.39 -21.39
C GLY A 108 -20.13 1.32 -20.83
N ASP A 109 -18.81 1.51 -20.89
CA ASP A 109 -17.88 0.63 -20.15
C ASP A 109 -18.00 0.84 -18.64
N ALA A 110 -17.80 -0.25 -17.88
CA ALA A 110 -17.43 -0.16 -16.48
C ALA A 110 -15.92 0.00 -16.35
N VAL A 111 -15.48 0.81 -15.40
CA VAL A 111 -14.08 0.91 -14.98
C VAL A 111 -14.02 0.60 -13.51
N TYR A 112 -13.33 -0.47 -13.14
CA TYR A 112 -13.11 -0.89 -11.76
C TYR A 112 -11.65 -0.65 -11.41
N VAL A 113 -11.43 0.26 -10.46
CA VAL A 113 -10.10 0.58 -9.93
C VAL A 113 -9.93 -0.20 -8.65
N PHE A 114 -8.93 -1.06 -8.59
CA PHE A 114 -8.65 -1.83 -7.38
C PHE A 114 -8.29 -0.90 -6.22
N TRP A 115 -8.57 -1.32 -4.99
CA TRP A 115 -8.45 -0.46 -3.81
C TRP A 115 -7.08 0.21 -3.70
N ASN A 116 -6.02 -0.47 -4.13
CA ASN A 116 -4.64 0.01 -4.05
C ASN A 116 -4.31 1.13 -5.06
N MET A 117 -5.20 1.41 -6.00
CA MET A 117 -5.10 2.51 -6.96
C MET A 117 -6.16 3.59 -6.77
N ASN A 118 -7.06 3.48 -5.78
CA ASN A 118 -8.11 4.47 -5.54
C ASN A 118 -7.53 5.88 -5.35
N GLN A 119 -6.46 6.03 -4.55
CA GLN A 119 -5.83 7.33 -4.29
C GLN A 119 -5.26 7.97 -5.56
N ALA A 120 -4.62 7.16 -6.41
CA ALA A 120 -4.12 7.63 -7.69
C ALA A 120 -5.28 8.06 -8.60
N TYR A 121 -6.33 7.25 -8.70
CA TYR A 121 -7.52 7.60 -9.48
C TYR A 121 -8.19 8.89 -8.98
N ASP A 122 -8.40 9.03 -7.67
CA ASP A 122 -9.03 10.22 -7.09
C ASP A 122 -8.25 11.49 -7.47
N TYR A 123 -6.92 11.46 -7.30
CA TYR A 123 -6.05 12.56 -7.70
C TYR A 123 -6.14 12.87 -9.21
N TYR A 124 -5.98 11.86 -10.06
CA TYR A 124 -5.94 12.05 -11.51
C TYR A 124 -7.32 12.37 -12.12
N SER A 125 -8.41 11.98 -11.46
CA SER A 125 -9.77 12.35 -11.86
C SER A 125 -10.05 13.85 -11.67
N LEU A 126 -9.37 14.50 -10.72
CA LEU A 126 -9.44 15.94 -10.51
C LEU A 126 -8.47 16.70 -11.42
N ALA A 127 -7.29 16.12 -11.67
CA ALA A 127 -6.24 16.78 -12.45
C ALA A 127 -6.44 16.67 -13.97
N TYR A 128 -7.19 15.67 -14.46
CA TYR A 128 -7.38 15.42 -15.89
C TYR A 128 -8.87 15.19 -16.22
N PRO A 129 -9.33 15.58 -17.42
CA PRO A 129 -10.70 15.35 -17.87
C PRO A 129 -10.90 13.87 -18.26
N LEU A 130 -10.96 12.99 -17.28
CA LEU A 130 -11.25 11.58 -17.50
C LEU A 130 -12.67 11.40 -18.04
N ARG A 131 -12.82 10.63 -19.11
CA ARG A 131 -14.08 10.37 -19.83
C ARG A 131 -14.96 9.33 -19.13
N TYR A 132 -14.49 8.80 -18.01
CA TYR A 132 -15.13 7.73 -17.25
C TYR A 132 -15.17 8.07 -15.77
N ARG A 133 -16.14 7.49 -15.09
CA ARG A 133 -16.18 7.45 -13.62
C ARG A 133 -15.92 6.02 -13.19
N ALA A 134 -14.85 5.82 -12.43
CA ALA A 134 -14.51 4.51 -11.92
C ALA A 134 -15.39 4.12 -10.72
N ILE A 135 -15.58 2.81 -10.60
CA ILE A 135 -16.03 2.12 -9.41
C ILE A 135 -14.78 1.90 -8.56
N ALA A 136 -14.72 2.57 -7.41
CA ALA A 136 -13.63 2.43 -6.46
C ALA A 136 -13.74 1.08 -5.77
N GLY A 137 -12.67 0.28 -5.82
CA GLY A 137 -12.61 -1.02 -5.18
C GLY A 137 -12.60 -0.89 -3.67
N SER A 138 -13.47 -1.64 -3.01
CA SER A 138 -13.60 -1.64 -1.57
C SER A 138 -12.40 -2.34 -0.91
N TYR A 139 -11.87 -1.74 0.16
CA TYR A 139 -10.82 -2.36 0.97
C TYR A 139 -11.41 -3.32 2.01
N VAL A 140 -11.73 -4.54 1.58
CA VAL A 140 -12.39 -5.56 2.42
C VAL A 140 -11.43 -6.63 2.95
N LYS A 141 -10.12 -6.43 2.77
CA LYS A 141 -9.09 -7.39 3.19
C LYS A 141 -9.23 -7.78 4.66
N ASN A 142 -9.31 -6.80 5.56
CA ASN A 142 -9.29 -7.01 7.01
C ASN A 142 -10.62 -7.52 7.58
N THR A 143 -11.71 -7.39 6.83
CA THR A 143 -13.02 -7.93 7.22
C THR A 143 -13.30 -9.30 6.61
N SER A 144 -12.40 -9.81 5.77
CA SER A 144 -12.57 -11.09 5.09
C SER A 144 -11.76 -12.18 5.78
N ALA A 145 -12.37 -13.34 6.01
CA ALA A 145 -11.76 -14.48 6.68
C ALA A 145 -11.00 -15.42 5.72
N SER A 146 -11.30 -15.37 4.42
CA SER A 146 -10.73 -16.25 3.39
C SER A 146 -10.81 -15.61 1.99
N PRO A 147 -10.13 -16.17 0.97
CA PRO A 147 -10.28 -15.71 -0.41
C PRO A 147 -11.72 -15.73 -0.94
N ALA A 148 -12.51 -16.75 -0.58
CA ALA A 148 -13.91 -16.84 -1.01
C ALA A 148 -14.76 -15.73 -0.35
N ASP A 149 -14.54 -15.49 0.95
CA ASP A 149 -15.21 -14.42 1.70
C ASP A 149 -14.80 -13.03 1.19
N TYR A 150 -13.54 -12.88 0.76
CA TYR A 150 -13.06 -11.67 0.09
C TYR A 150 -13.82 -11.36 -1.20
N LEU A 151 -14.03 -12.37 -2.06
CA LEU A 151 -14.88 -12.21 -3.26
C LEU A 151 -16.34 -11.92 -2.91
N GLN A 152 -16.85 -12.50 -1.82
CA GLN A 152 -18.22 -12.26 -1.35
C GLN A 152 -18.39 -10.80 -0.90
N ASN A 153 -17.45 -10.28 -0.13
CA ASN A 153 -17.48 -8.89 0.34
C ASN A 153 -17.34 -7.87 -0.81
N LEU A 154 -16.62 -8.22 -1.88
CA LEU A 154 -16.51 -7.40 -3.09
C LEU A 154 -17.74 -7.47 -4.02
N GLN A 155 -18.74 -8.33 -3.75
CA GLN A 155 -19.93 -8.41 -4.61
C GLN A 155 -20.71 -7.10 -4.67
N LEU A 156 -20.64 -6.25 -3.63
CA LEU A 156 -21.27 -4.93 -3.65
C LEU A 156 -20.70 -4.04 -4.75
N ASP A 157 -19.38 -4.12 -4.97
CA ASP A 157 -18.72 -3.41 -6.06
C ASP A 157 -19.13 -4.03 -7.40
N PHE A 158 -19.14 -5.36 -7.50
CA PHE A 158 -19.37 -6.07 -8.75
C PHE A 158 -20.80 -5.93 -9.28
N ARG A 159 -21.78 -5.71 -8.41
CA ARG A 159 -23.17 -5.39 -8.83
C ARG A 159 -23.24 -4.16 -9.71
N GLN A 160 -22.30 -3.23 -9.59
CA GLN A 160 -22.24 -2.02 -10.42
C GLN A 160 -21.83 -2.31 -11.87
N PHE A 161 -21.38 -3.54 -12.17
CA PHE A 161 -21.09 -4.00 -13.53
C PHE A 161 -22.36 -4.44 -14.27
N ALA A 162 -23.49 -4.56 -13.58
CA ALA A 162 -24.73 -5.06 -14.18
C ALA A 162 -25.16 -4.22 -15.39
N GLY A 163 -25.46 -4.89 -16.51
CA GLY A 163 -25.85 -4.25 -17.76
C GLY A 163 -24.72 -3.62 -18.57
N LYS A 164 -23.46 -3.70 -18.09
CA LYS A 164 -22.29 -3.21 -18.82
C LYS A 164 -21.80 -4.27 -19.80
N LYS A 165 -21.31 -3.84 -20.96
CA LYS A 165 -20.80 -4.75 -22.00
C LYS A 165 -19.30 -5.02 -21.84
N ARG A 166 -18.58 -4.09 -21.24
CA ARG A 166 -17.13 -4.17 -21.07
C ARG A 166 -16.73 -3.70 -19.68
N LEU A 167 -15.72 -4.34 -19.11
CA LEU A 167 -15.14 -4.03 -17.81
C LEU A 167 -13.65 -3.78 -17.98
N TRP A 168 -13.21 -2.57 -17.65
CA TRP A 168 -11.80 -2.28 -17.42
C TRP A 168 -11.47 -2.55 -15.97
N PHE A 169 -10.40 -3.30 -15.72
CA PHE A 169 -9.84 -3.53 -14.39
C PHE A 169 -8.44 -2.94 -14.32
N VAL A 170 -8.19 -2.10 -13.31
CA VAL A 170 -6.94 -1.36 -13.14
C VAL A 170 -6.40 -1.57 -11.73
N TYR A 171 -5.14 -1.97 -11.60
CA TYR A 171 -4.55 -2.29 -10.30
C TYR A 171 -3.01 -2.20 -10.30
N ASP A 172 -2.44 -2.09 -9.10
CA ASP A 172 -1.00 -2.24 -8.83
C ASP A 172 -0.70 -3.69 -8.40
N LYS A 173 0.28 -4.35 -9.03
CA LYS A 173 0.66 -5.75 -8.73
C LYS A 173 1.40 -5.93 -7.41
N THR A 174 2.05 -4.88 -6.93
CA THR A 174 3.01 -4.92 -5.83
C THR A 174 2.45 -4.42 -4.52
N ASN A 175 1.42 -3.56 -4.56
CA ASN A 175 0.85 -2.97 -3.37
C ASN A 175 -0.24 -3.86 -2.74
N GLY A 176 0.16 -4.65 -1.73
CA GLY A 176 -0.71 -5.60 -1.02
C GLY A 176 -1.39 -5.05 0.24
N ASP A 177 -0.86 -3.99 0.86
CA ASP A 177 -1.36 -3.46 2.14
C ASP A 177 -1.66 -1.96 2.05
N ALA A 178 -2.78 -1.53 2.63
CA ALA A 178 -3.06 -0.11 2.79
C ALA A 178 -2.06 0.55 3.75
N ILE A 179 -1.83 1.86 3.58
CA ILE A 179 -0.94 2.62 4.47
C ILE A 179 -1.48 2.54 5.91
N GLY A 180 -0.63 2.09 6.83
CA GLY A 180 -0.97 1.95 8.25
C GLY A 180 -1.55 0.59 8.64
N ASP A 181 -1.67 -0.34 7.69
CA ASP A 181 -2.14 -1.69 7.99
C ASP A 181 -1.05 -2.59 8.60
N TYR A 182 -1.49 -3.70 9.19
CA TYR A 182 -0.60 -4.69 9.79
C TYR A 182 0.05 -5.55 8.72
N VAL A 183 1.38 -5.49 8.64
CA VAL A 183 2.18 -6.31 7.73
C VAL A 183 1.93 -7.80 8.03
N GLY A 184 1.61 -8.57 6.99
CA GLY A 184 1.38 -10.00 7.10
C GLY A 184 0.00 -10.39 7.65
N GLN A 185 -0.90 -9.43 7.88
CA GLN A 185 -2.27 -9.70 8.29
C GLN A 185 -3.29 -9.22 7.25
N PRO A 186 -4.41 -9.96 7.07
CA PRO A 186 -4.68 -11.29 7.63
C PRO A 186 -3.82 -12.38 6.96
N ALA A 187 -3.47 -13.44 7.70
CA ALA A 187 -2.49 -14.43 7.24
C ALA A 187 -2.83 -15.06 5.88
N TRP A 188 -4.12 -15.26 5.59
CA TRP A 188 -4.59 -15.83 4.32
C TRP A 188 -4.24 -14.94 3.11
N TYR A 189 -4.19 -13.62 3.27
CA TYR A 189 -3.91 -12.66 2.20
C TYR A 189 -2.41 -12.58 1.88
N HIS A 190 -1.57 -13.05 2.80
CA HIS A 190 -0.11 -13.02 2.71
C HIS A 190 0.49 -14.40 2.50
N GLN A 191 -0.33 -15.41 2.17
CA GLN A 191 0.16 -16.75 1.86
C GLN A 191 0.97 -16.74 0.57
N PRO A 192 2.08 -17.49 0.51
CA PRO A 192 2.83 -17.66 -0.73
C PRO A 192 1.92 -18.13 -1.87
N GLY A 193 1.95 -17.41 -3.00
CA GLY A 193 1.14 -17.72 -4.17
C GLY A 193 -0.25 -17.08 -4.20
N PHE A 194 -0.68 -16.38 -3.15
CA PHE A 194 -1.88 -15.56 -3.20
C PHE A 194 -1.54 -14.12 -3.63
N ASN A 195 -2.17 -13.65 -4.71
CA ASN A 195 -2.12 -12.27 -5.16
C ASN A 195 -3.55 -11.81 -5.45
N ALA A 196 -4.05 -10.82 -4.69
CA ALA A 196 -5.44 -10.43 -4.78
C ALA A 196 -5.85 -9.86 -6.15
N PRO A 197 -5.05 -8.99 -6.81
CA PRO A 197 -5.35 -8.61 -8.18
C PRO A 197 -5.42 -9.78 -9.18
N GLU A 198 -4.48 -10.72 -9.12
CA GLU A 198 -4.50 -11.90 -10.00
C GLU A 198 -5.71 -12.81 -9.71
N TYR A 199 -6.08 -12.95 -8.44
CA TYR A 199 -7.28 -13.68 -8.02
C TYR A 199 -8.56 -13.03 -8.57
N LEU A 200 -8.62 -11.69 -8.59
CA LEU A 200 -9.71 -10.96 -9.24
C LEU A 200 -9.70 -11.09 -10.76
N GLU A 201 -8.52 -11.10 -11.40
CA GLU A 201 -8.45 -11.36 -12.85
C GLU A 201 -9.02 -12.73 -13.22
N GLN A 202 -8.72 -13.75 -12.42
CA GLN A 202 -9.29 -15.09 -12.58
C GLN A 202 -10.82 -15.06 -12.43
N HIS A 203 -11.33 -14.35 -11.41
CA HIS A 203 -12.77 -14.18 -11.24
C HIS A 203 -13.41 -13.44 -12.42
N PHE A 204 -12.86 -12.33 -12.88
CA PHE A 204 -13.40 -11.55 -14.00
C PHE A 204 -13.32 -12.30 -15.34
N ALA A 205 -12.35 -13.20 -15.51
CA ALA A 205 -12.32 -14.12 -16.64
C ALA A 205 -13.49 -15.12 -16.65
N THR A 206 -14.16 -15.37 -15.52
CA THR A 206 -15.41 -16.15 -15.48
C THR A 206 -16.64 -15.35 -15.90
N LEU A 207 -16.59 -14.01 -15.77
CA LEU A 207 -17.68 -13.11 -16.14
C LEU A 207 -17.67 -12.74 -17.64
N GLY A 208 -16.54 -12.95 -18.31
CA GLY A 208 -16.36 -12.54 -19.69
C GLY A 208 -14.99 -12.88 -20.25
N ARG A 209 -14.77 -12.52 -21.51
CA ARG A 209 -13.52 -12.80 -22.21
C ARG A 209 -12.54 -11.64 -22.05
N LYS A 210 -11.31 -11.92 -21.63
CA LYS A 210 -10.19 -10.96 -21.66
C LYS A 210 -9.84 -10.63 -23.11
N VAL A 211 -9.95 -9.37 -23.50
CA VAL A 211 -9.69 -8.91 -24.88
C VAL A 211 -8.53 -7.92 -24.99
N TYR A 212 -8.08 -7.38 -23.86
CA TYR A 212 -6.96 -6.46 -23.83
C TYR A 212 -6.18 -6.59 -22.53
N HIS A 213 -4.86 -6.40 -22.62
CA HIS A 213 -3.96 -6.35 -21.48
C HIS A 213 -2.84 -5.35 -21.78
N HIS A 214 -2.62 -4.42 -20.86
CA HIS A 214 -1.49 -3.51 -20.90
C HIS A 214 -0.84 -3.45 -19.51
N GLN A 215 0.49 -3.47 -19.48
CA GLN A 215 1.24 -3.43 -18.24
C GLN A 215 2.39 -2.42 -18.36
N ARG A 216 2.50 -1.59 -17.32
CA ARG A 216 3.64 -0.72 -17.04
C ARG A 216 4.01 -0.97 -15.60
N PHE A 217 4.90 -1.92 -15.37
CA PHE A 217 5.20 -2.44 -14.04
C PHE A 217 5.44 -1.30 -13.03
N PRO A 218 4.75 -1.32 -11.87
CA PRO A 218 3.92 -2.41 -11.34
C PRO A 218 2.44 -2.41 -11.74
N TYR A 219 1.98 -1.45 -12.55
CA TYR A 219 0.56 -1.25 -12.85
C TYR A 219 0.08 -2.03 -14.06
N THR A 220 -1.17 -2.50 -13.99
CA THR A 220 -1.82 -3.27 -15.04
C THR A 220 -3.24 -2.77 -15.32
N VAL A 221 -3.59 -2.75 -16.61
CA VAL A 221 -4.94 -2.50 -17.11
C VAL A 221 -5.37 -3.69 -17.95
N VAL A 222 -6.56 -4.22 -17.66
CA VAL A 222 -7.17 -5.34 -18.37
C VAL A 222 -8.56 -4.97 -18.84
N LEU A 223 -8.92 -5.34 -20.07
CA LEU A 223 -10.28 -5.22 -20.58
C LEU A 223 -10.92 -6.58 -20.72
N TYR A 224 -12.12 -6.71 -20.19
CA TYR A 224 -13.00 -7.86 -20.36
C TYR A 224 -14.23 -7.45 -21.18
N GLU A 225 -14.61 -8.27 -22.16
CA GLU A 225 -15.94 -8.25 -22.76
C GLU A 225 -16.84 -9.15 -21.91
N LEU A 226 -17.80 -8.53 -21.23
CA LEU A 226 -18.69 -9.25 -20.31
C LEU A 226 -19.70 -10.08 -21.11
N THR A 227 -19.90 -11.32 -20.69
CA THR A 227 -20.96 -12.15 -21.24
C THR A 227 -22.29 -11.57 -20.79
N PRO A 228 -23.25 -11.31 -21.69
CA PRO A 228 -24.57 -10.84 -21.30
C PRO A 228 -25.17 -11.83 -20.31
N THR A 229 -25.38 -11.42 -19.06
CA THR A 229 -26.09 -12.25 -18.10
C THR A 229 -27.49 -12.46 -18.67
N PRO A 230 -27.92 -13.70 -18.96
CA PRO A 230 -29.31 -13.93 -19.34
C PRO A 230 -30.19 -13.32 -18.24
N ARG A 231 -31.23 -12.57 -18.61
CA ARG A 231 -32.26 -12.09 -17.69
C ARG A 231 -33.01 -13.30 -17.11
N LEU A 232 -32.36 -14.06 -16.24
CA LEU A 232 -33.01 -15.12 -15.47
C LEU A 232 -33.74 -14.43 -14.34
N LYS A 233 -35.07 -14.53 -14.43
CA LYS A 233 -36.10 -14.24 -13.43
C LYS A 233 -35.54 -13.94 -12.03
N LEU A 234 -35.93 -12.78 -11.53
CA LEU A 234 -36.05 -12.45 -10.11
C LEU A 234 -36.77 -13.60 -9.38
N MET A 235 -36.06 -14.68 -9.04
CA MET A 235 -36.56 -15.73 -8.17
C MET A 235 -36.42 -15.19 -6.75
N LEU A 236 -37.58 -14.84 -6.20
CA LEU A 236 -37.81 -14.45 -4.82
C LEU A 236 -36.97 -15.31 -3.88
N LEU A 237 -36.05 -14.68 -3.14
CA LEU A 237 -35.50 -15.26 -1.92
C LEU A 237 -36.67 -15.46 -0.93
N PRO A 238 -36.83 -16.64 -0.31
CA PRO A 238 -37.82 -16.80 0.75
C PRO A 238 -37.45 -15.93 1.96
N PRO A 239 -38.43 -15.43 2.72
CA PRO A 239 -38.17 -14.58 3.87
C PRO A 239 -37.39 -15.37 4.94
N LEU A 240 -36.41 -14.71 5.54
CA LEU A 240 -35.61 -15.22 6.65
C LEU A 240 -36.55 -15.64 7.80
N THR A 241 -36.68 -16.94 8.02
CA THR A 241 -37.35 -17.50 9.20
C THR A 241 -36.52 -17.14 10.43
N THR A 242 -37.11 -16.34 11.30
CA THR A 242 -36.58 -15.96 12.61
C THR A 242 -36.25 -17.18 13.45
N ALA A 243 -34.96 -17.41 13.73
CA ALA A 243 -34.52 -18.41 14.68
C ALA A 243 -34.93 -18.02 16.11
N ARG A 244 -35.71 -18.91 16.72
CA ARG A 244 -36.25 -18.85 18.08
C ARG A 244 -35.10 -18.97 19.10
N LYS A 245 -34.99 -18.02 20.04
CA LYS A 245 -34.18 -18.16 21.27
C LYS A 245 -34.71 -19.35 22.10
N PRO A 246 -33.86 -20.27 22.59
CA PRO A 246 -34.27 -21.20 23.64
C PRO A 246 -34.36 -20.46 24.98
N SER A 247 -35.54 -20.59 25.58
CA SER A 247 -35.91 -20.18 26.92
C SER A 247 -35.05 -20.87 27.98
N ALA A 248 -34.42 -20.07 28.85
CA ALA A 248 -33.86 -20.52 30.11
C ALA A 248 -35.01 -20.77 31.10
N LEU A 249 -35.19 -22.03 31.50
CA LEU A 249 -35.99 -22.41 32.66
C LEU A 249 -35.57 -23.82 33.12
N ALA A 250 -34.77 -23.87 34.17
CA ALA A 250 -34.74 -24.97 35.13
C ALA A 250 -34.01 -24.47 36.39
N ALA A 251 -34.79 -24.20 37.42
CA ALA A 251 -34.34 -24.15 38.80
C ALA A 251 -34.35 -25.58 39.36
N HIS A 252 -33.30 -25.97 40.07
CA HIS A 252 -33.31 -26.70 41.33
C HIS A 252 -31.88 -26.77 41.88
#